data_AF-A0A962S9W1-F1
#
_entry.id   AF-A0A962S9W1-F1
#
_cell.length_a   1.000
_cell.length_b   1.000
_cell.length_c   1.000
_cell.angle_alpha   90.00
_cell.angle_beta   90.00
_cell.angle_gamma   90.00
#
_symmetry.space_group_name_H-M   'P 1'
#
loop_
_entity.id
_entity.type
_entity.pdbx_description
1 polymer ?
#
loop_
_entity_poly.entity_id
_entity_poly.type
_entity_poly.pdbx_seq_one_letter_code
_entity_poly.pdbx_strand_id
1 'polypeptide(L)'
;MTGYLSVSRAAKLVGASRSEIQKKIRKGELETFEGEVSEIALKSAYPQVRLEDNSEIERLQRLKSDALNKSLVSTVTDEQLLKSEILRLRHALHESTEQVRFYQRLTGELKGRLITMQADCTHQQKTMLRALLSWMSLQIRQNRH
;
A
#
# COMPACT_ATOMS: atom_id res chain seq x y z
N MET A 1 -18.77 -6.32 12.91
CA MET A 1 -19.61 -6.50 11.70
C MET A 1 -18.88 -7.48 10.79
N THR A 2 -19.51 -8.61 10.47
CA THR A 2 -18.93 -9.70 9.68
C THR A 2 -19.14 -9.44 8.20
N GLY A 3 -18.13 -8.90 7.52
CA GLY A 3 -18.12 -8.77 6.06
C GLY A 3 -17.55 -10.03 5.41
N TYR A 4 -18.18 -10.48 4.33
CA TYR A 4 -17.60 -11.44 3.39
C TYR A 4 -17.02 -10.66 2.20
N LEU A 5 -15.85 -11.07 1.72
CA LEU A 5 -15.08 -10.38 0.69
C LEU A 5 -14.75 -11.35 -0.44
N SER A 6 -14.96 -10.96 -1.69
CA SER A 6 -14.51 -11.79 -2.81
C SER A 6 -13.01 -12.11 -2.72
N VAL A 7 -12.60 -13.28 -3.22
CA VAL A 7 -11.20 -13.76 -3.20
C VAL A 7 -10.22 -12.73 -3.75
N SER A 8 -10.60 -12.00 -4.81
CA SER A 8 -9.77 -10.94 -5.40
C SER A 8 -9.61 -9.73 -4.48
N ARG A 9 -10.65 -9.37 -3.72
CA ARG A 9 -10.63 -8.26 -2.76
C ARG A 9 -9.79 -8.63 -1.54
N ALA A 10 -9.96 -9.86 -1.03
CA ALA A 10 -9.12 -10.41 0.03
C ALA A 10 -7.63 -10.39 -0.37
N ALA A 11 -7.30 -10.86 -1.58
CA ALA A 11 -5.93 -10.85 -2.10
C ALA A 11 -5.30 -9.45 -2.13
N LYS A 12 -6.02 -8.46 -2.68
CA LYS A 12 -5.57 -7.06 -2.71
C LYS A 12 -5.38 -6.47 -1.32
N LEU A 13 -6.32 -6.75 -0.41
CA LEU A 13 -6.31 -6.19 0.93
C LEU A 13 -5.15 -6.71 1.79
N VAL A 14 -4.72 -7.96 1.58
CA VAL A 14 -3.57 -8.53 2.32
C VAL A 14 -2.25 -8.47 1.55
N GLY A 15 -2.22 -7.84 0.37
CA GLY A 15 -1.03 -7.76 -0.48
C GLY A 15 -0.54 -9.10 -1.01
N ALA A 16 -1.42 -10.10 -1.10
CA ALA A 16 -1.10 -11.45 -1.58
C ALA A 16 -1.66 -11.69 -2.99
N SER A 17 -1.09 -12.65 -3.71
CA SER A 17 -1.63 -13.06 -5.01
C SER A 17 -2.92 -13.88 -4.85
N ARG A 18 -3.79 -13.84 -5.87
CA ARG A 18 -5.03 -14.62 -5.89
C ARG A 18 -4.78 -16.13 -5.73
N SER A 19 -3.66 -16.64 -6.27
CA SER A 19 -3.27 -18.04 -6.17
C SER A 19 -2.83 -18.41 -4.75
N GLU A 20 -2.20 -17.51 -4.00
CA GLU A 20 -1.86 -17.72 -2.59
C GLU A 20 -3.11 -17.78 -1.70
N ILE A 21 -4.07 -16.89 -1.91
CA ILE A 21 -5.37 -16.93 -1.22
C ILE A 21 -6.11 -18.23 -1.56
N GLN A 22 -6.18 -18.61 -2.84
CA GLN A 22 -6.82 -19.87 -3.24
C GLN A 22 -6.13 -21.11 -2.67
N LYS A 23 -4.80 -21.11 -2.57
CA LYS A 23 -4.05 -22.19 -1.92
C LYS A 23 -4.42 -22.33 -0.44
N LYS A 24 -4.56 -21.21 0.28
CA LYS A 24 -4.97 -21.22 1.70
C LYS A 24 -6.42 -21.65 1.90
N ILE A 25 -7.33 -21.25 1.00
CA ILE A 25 -8.72 -21.75 0.99
C ILE A 25 -8.73 -23.27 0.79
N ARG A 26 -7.96 -23.80 -0.17
CA ARG A 26 -7.86 -25.25 -0.43
C ARG A 26 -7.24 -26.04 0.74
N LYS A 27 -6.41 -25.39 1.55
CA LYS A 27 -5.82 -25.96 2.77
C LYS A 27 -6.75 -25.87 3.99
N GLY A 28 -7.90 -25.21 3.88
CA GLY A 28 -8.82 -24.98 4.99
C GLY A 28 -8.37 -23.89 5.97
N GLU A 29 -7.32 -23.13 5.64
CA GLU A 29 -6.77 -22.06 6.51
C GLU A 29 -7.58 -20.75 6.41
N LEU A 30 -8.46 -20.62 5.42
CA LEU A 30 -9.35 -19.47 5.22
C LEU A 30 -10.77 -19.98 4.99
N GLU A 31 -11.69 -19.59 5.88
CA GLU A 31 -13.11 -19.91 5.73
C GLU A 31 -13.72 -19.10 4.59
N THR A 32 -14.45 -19.81 3.72
CA THR A 32 -15.18 -19.22 2.59
C THR A 32 -16.65 -19.62 2.63
N PHE A 33 -17.53 -18.70 2.28
CA PHE A 33 -18.96 -18.92 2.09
C PHE A 33 -19.35 -18.41 0.70
N GLU A 34 -19.97 -19.27 -0.13
CA GLU A 34 -20.38 -18.94 -1.52
C GLU A 34 -19.28 -18.30 -2.41
N GLY A 35 -18.01 -18.65 -2.17
CA GLY A 35 -16.88 -18.09 -2.92
C GLY A 35 -16.35 -16.74 -2.41
N GLU A 36 -16.85 -16.29 -1.26
CA GLU A 36 -16.38 -15.10 -0.54
C GLU A 36 -15.64 -15.50 0.75
N VAL A 37 -14.54 -14.81 1.04
CA VAL A 37 -13.65 -15.03 2.19
C VAL A 37 -14.12 -14.18 3.37
N SER A 38 -14.26 -14.79 4.55
CA SER A 38 -14.60 -14.07 5.78
C SER A 38 -13.51 -13.06 6.15
N GLU A 39 -13.88 -11.80 6.37
CA GLU A 39 -12.95 -10.74 6.77
C GLU A 39 -12.30 -11.03 8.14
N ILE A 40 -13.00 -11.72 9.03
CA ILE A 40 -12.48 -12.12 10.35
C ILE A 40 -11.40 -13.21 10.18
N ALA A 41 -11.66 -14.22 9.34
CA ALA A 41 -10.69 -15.27 9.04
C ALA A 41 -9.46 -14.69 8.34
N LEU A 42 -9.66 -13.71 7.44
CA LEU A 42 -8.58 -13.00 6.75
C LEU A 42 -7.72 -12.17 7.72
N LYS A 43 -8.34 -11.43 8.64
CA LYS A 43 -7.66 -10.69 9.73
C LYS A 43 -6.84 -11.62 10.62
N SER A 44 -7.37 -12.80 10.95
CA SER A 44 -6.68 -13.78 11.77
C SER A 44 -5.50 -14.46 11.05
N ALA A 45 -5.63 -14.69 9.74
CA ALA A 45 -4.58 -15.33 8.92
C ALA A 45 -3.48 -14.33 8.50
N TYR A 46 -3.77 -13.03 8.46
CA TYR A 46 -2.85 -11.96 8.07
C TYR A 46 -2.83 -10.79 9.09
N PRO A 47 -2.44 -11.05 10.36
CA PRO A 47 -2.52 -10.06 11.44
C PRO A 47 -1.57 -8.87 11.28
N GLN A 48 -0.61 -8.93 10.36
CA GLN A 48 0.35 -7.85 10.10
C GLN A 48 -0.16 -6.80 9.11
N VAL A 49 -1.31 -7.02 8.47
CA VAL A 49 -1.84 -6.09 7.46
C VAL A 49 -2.89 -5.18 8.09
N ARG A 50 -2.62 -3.86 8.09
CA ARG A 50 -3.63 -2.85 8.42
C ARG A 50 -4.66 -2.82 7.29
N LEU A 51 -5.81 -3.43 7.54
CA LEU A 51 -6.99 -3.34 6.67
C LEU A 51 -7.60 -1.95 6.84
N GLU A 52 -7.02 -0.96 6.17
CA GLU A 52 -7.59 0.37 6.08
C GLU A 52 -8.77 0.36 5.10
N ASP A 53 -9.83 1.05 5.51
CA ASP A 53 -11.17 1.02 4.93
C ASP A 53 -11.20 1.76 3.59
N ASN A 54 -10.65 1.13 2.55
CA ASN A 54 -10.59 1.64 1.17
C ASN A 54 -11.96 1.60 0.44
N SER A 55 -13.06 1.61 1.20
CA SER A 55 -14.43 1.46 0.68
C SER A 55 -14.83 2.58 -0.28
N GLU A 56 -14.34 3.81 -0.07
CA GLU A 56 -14.62 4.96 -0.95
C GLU A 56 -13.85 4.89 -2.28
N ILE A 57 -12.59 4.48 -2.23
CA ILE A 57 -11.73 4.34 -3.41
C ILE A 57 -12.21 3.19 -4.31
N GLU A 58 -12.65 2.08 -3.72
CA GLU A 58 -13.22 0.97 -4.49
C GLU A 58 -14.57 1.32 -5.13
N ARG A 59 -15.41 2.11 -4.46
CA ARG A 59 -16.69 2.56 -5.02
C ARG A 59 -16.48 3.45 -6.25
N LEU A 60 -15.46 4.30 -6.20
CA LEU A 60 -15.04 5.13 -7.33
C LEU A 60 -14.43 4.29 -8.46
N GLN A 61 -13.69 3.21 -8.16
CA GLN A 61 -13.18 2.29 -9.18
C GLN A 61 -14.29 1.49 -9.88
N ARG A 62 -15.34 1.09 -9.17
CA ARG A 62 -16.52 0.41 -9.78
C ARG A 62 -17.31 1.36 -10.68
N LEU A 63 -17.53 2.59 -10.23
CA LEU A 63 -18.14 3.63 -11.07
C LEU A 63 -17.31 3.88 -12.35
N LYS A 64 -15.97 3.84 -12.23
CA LYS A 64 -15.05 3.97 -13.35
C LYS A 64 -15.09 2.76 -14.28
N SER A 65 -15.14 1.52 -13.78
CA SER A 65 -15.24 0.33 -14.64
C SER A 65 -16.56 0.27 -15.40
N ASP A 66 -17.66 0.67 -14.75
CA ASP A 66 -18.98 0.72 -15.38
C ASP A 66 -19.05 1.84 -16.43
N ALA A 67 -18.41 2.98 -16.17
CA ALA A 67 -18.24 4.06 -17.14
C ALA A 67 -17.32 3.68 -18.31
N LEU A 68 -16.24 2.93 -18.06
CA LEU A 68 -15.31 2.46 -19.10
C LEU A 68 -15.94 1.40 -20.01
N ASN A 69 -16.74 0.49 -19.47
CA ASN A 69 -17.51 -0.47 -20.27
C ASN A 69 -18.57 0.22 -21.13
N LYS A 70 -19.15 1.32 -20.65
CA LYS A 70 -20.07 2.18 -21.42
C LYS A 70 -19.33 3.06 -22.45
N SER A 71 -18.05 3.37 -22.22
CA SER A 71 -17.20 4.23 -23.05
C SER A 71 -16.69 3.58 -24.34
N LEU A 72 -16.78 2.26 -24.49
CA LEU A 72 -16.42 1.59 -25.76
C LEU A 72 -17.44 1.86 -26.88
N VAL A 73 -18.57 2.51 -26.58
CA VAL A 73 -19.69 2.71 -27.54
C VAL A 73 -19.90 4.19 -27.94
N SER A 74 -19.24 5.18 -27.35
CA SER A 74 -19.47 6.59 -27.74
C SER A 74 -18.20 7.44 -27.75
N THR A 75 -17.64 7.59 -28.95
CA THR A 75 -16.51 8.43 -29.29
C THR A 75 -16.88 9.92 -29.25
N VAL A 76 -17.12 10.48 -28.06
CA VAL A 76 -16.99 11.93 -27.79
C VAL A 76 -16.56 12.06 -26.33
N THR A 77 -15.26 12.17 -26.08
CA THR A 77 -14.75 12.44 -24.73
C THR A 77 -15.04 13.90 -24.40
N ASP A 78 -16.00 14.13 -23.50
CA ASP A 78 -16.37 15.46 -23.01
C ASP A 78 -15.14 16.19 -22.43
N GLU A 79 -14.88 17.43 -22.87
CA GLU A 79 -13.75 18.25 -22.42
C GLU A 79 -13.75 18.42 -20.89
N GLN A 80 -14.92 18.44 -20.27
CA GLN A 80 -15.08 18.52 -18.82
C GLN A 80 -14.62 17.24 -18.12
N LEU A 81 -14.85 16.07 -18.73
CA LEU A 81 -14.41 14.79 -18.20
C LEU A 81 -12.88 14.70 -18.21
N LEU A 82 -12.24 15.11 -19.31
CA LEU A 82 -10.77 15.19 -19.42
C LEU A 82 -10.17 16.13 -18.37
N LYS A 83 -10.74 17.32 -18.17
CA LYS A 83 -10.29 18.27 -17.13
C LYS A 83 -10.41 17.67 -15.73
N SER A 84 -11.53 16.99 -15.44
CA SER A 84 -11.75 16.34 -14.15
C SER A 84 -10.74 15.22 -13.88
N GLU A 85 -10.39 14.41 -14.89
CA GLU A 85 -9.43 13.33 -14.75
C GLU A 85 -7.99 13.87 -14.58
N ILE A 86 -7.64 14.95 -15.29
CA ILE A 86 -6.34 15.63 -15.11
C ILE A 86 -6.22 16.18 -13.68
N LEU A 87 -7.26 16.83 -13.15
CA LEU A 87 -7.27 17.33 -11.78
C LEU A 87 -7.12 16.19 -10.77
N ARG A 88 -7.83 15.07 -10.97
CA ARG A 88 -7.72 13.89 -10.13
C ARG A 88 -6.29 13.33 -10.12
N LEU A 89 -5.68 13.20 -11.30
CA LEU A 89 -4.29 12.72 -11.43
C LEU A 89 -3.28 13.67 -10.78
N ARG A 90 -3.48 14.99 -10.90
CA ARG A 90 -2.66 15.99 -10.20
C ARG A 90 -2.76 15.86 -8.69
N HIS A 91 -3.96 15.67 -8.16
CA HIS A 91 -4.15 15.47 -6.72
C HIS A 91 -3.46 14.19 -6.24
N ALA A 92 -3.68 13.06 -6.93
CA ALA A 92 -3.03 11.79 -6.58
C ALA A 92 -1.50 11.89 -6.64
N LEU A 93 -0.95 12.59 -7.64
CA LEU A 93 0.49 12.82 -7.75
C LEU A 93 1.00 13.70 -6.61
N HIS A 94 0.27 14.77 -6.27
CA HIS A 94 0.64 15.66 -5.17
C HIS A 94 0.66 14.91 -3.84
N GLU A 95 -0.37 14.13 -3.55
CA GLU A 95 -0.47 13.33 -2.33
C GLU A 95 0.67 12.31 -2.24
N SER A 96 0.95 11.57 -3.32
CA SER A 96 2.08 10.64 -3.38
C SER A 96 3.42 11.34 -3.19
N THR A 97 3.58 12.53 -3.80
CA THR A 97 4.80 13.34 -3.66
C THR A 97 4.99 13.82 -2.22
N GLU A 98 3.92 14.26 -1.55
CA GLU A 98 3.97 14.68 -0.15
C GLU A 98 4.30 13.51 0.80
N GLN A 99 3.74 12.32 0.55
CA GLN A 99 4.11 11.12 1.30
C GLN A 99 5.61 10.79 1.14
N VAL A 100 6.14 10.83 -0.08
CA VAL A 100 7.58 10.61 -0.33
C VAL A 100 8.43 11.66 0.40
N ARG A 101 8.04 12.94 0.34
CA ARG A 101 8.74 14.02 1.06
C ARG A 101 8.71 13.81 2.57
N PHE A 102 7.58 13.37 3.12
CA PHE A 102 7.45 13.06 4.54
C PHE A 102 8.43 11.96 4.95
N TYR A 103 8.46 10.82 4.23
CA TYR A 103 9.39 9.73 4.54
C TYR A 103 10.85 10.13 4.38
N GLN A 104 11.17 10.96 3.38
CA GLN A 104 12.52 11.51 3.20
C GLN A 104 12.94 12.40 4.37
N ARG A 105 12.03 13.22 4.90
CA ARG A 105 12.28 14.04 6.08
C ARG A 105 12.51 13.18 7.32
N LEU A 106 11.61 12.24 7.58
CA LEU A 106 11.70 11.35 8.75
C LEU A 106 12.99 10.53 8.75
N THR A 107 13.37 9.96 7.59
CA THR A 107 14.62 9.20 7.47
C THR A 107 15.87 10.08 7.66
N GLY A 108 15.83 11.33 7.18
CA GLY A 108 16.87 12.32 7.44
C GLY A 108 17.01 12.67 8.93
N GLU A 109 15.89 12.93 9.61
CA GLU A 109 15.84 13.21 11.04
C GLU A 109 16.35 12.03 11.87
N LEU A 110 15.91 10.80 11.55
CA LEU A 110 16.39 9.58 12.21
C LEU A 110 17.89 9.41 12.04
N LYS A 111 18.42 9.62 10.83
CA LYS A 111 19.86 9.59 10.57
C LYS A 111 20.60 10.62 11.42
N GLY A 112 20.08 11.84 11.51
CA GLY A 112 20.65 12.91 12.34
C GLY A 112 20.71 12.52 13.82
N ARG A 113 19.59 12.03 14.38
CA ARG A 113 19.52 11.57 15.77
C ARG A 113 20.49 10.41 16.05
N LEU A 114 20.60 9.46 15.14
CA LEU A 114 21.55 8.35 15.27
C LEU A 114 23.01 8.84 15.25
N ILE A 115 23.35 9.82 14.40
CA ILE A 115 24.69 10.42 14.40
C ILE A 115 24.98 11.12 15.74
N THR A 116 24.01 11.86 16.28
CA THR A 116 24.16 12.50 17.60
C THR A 116 24.34 11.47 18.70
N MET A 117 23.54 10.40 18.72
CA MET A 117 23.70 9.28 19.69
C MET A 117 25.07 8.60 19.57
N GLN A 118 25.68 8.59 18.38
CA GLN A 118 27.02 8.03 18.19
C GLN A 118 28.09 8.78 18.99
N ALA A 119 27.90 10.09 19.26
CA ALA A 119 28.89 10.90 19.99
C ALA A 119 29.15 10.34 21.39
N ASP A 120 28.07 9.95 22.08
CA ASP A 120 28.07 9.49 23.47
C ASP A 120 28.28 7.97 23.64
N CYS A 121 28.47 7.25 22.53
CA CYS A 121 28.63 5.79 22.54
C CYS A 121 30.05 5.32 22.91
N THR A 122 30.13 4.14 23.55
CA THR A 122 31.39 3.38 23.72
C THR A 122 31.95 2.89 22.38
N HIS A 123 33.23 2.47 22.36
CA HIS A 123 33.93 2.06 21.13
C HIS A 123 33.23 0.91 20.37
N GLN A 124 32.64 -0.05 21.08
CA GLN A 124 31.89 -1.17 20.49
C GLN A 124 30.53 -0.71 19.91
N GLN A 125 29.80 0.13 20.65
CA GLN A 125 28.54 0.73 20.20
C GLN A 125 28.74 1.62 18.97
N LYS A 126 29.84 2.40 18.94
CA LYS A 126 30.21 3.24 17.78
C LYS A 126 30.38 2.44 16.51
N THR A 127 30.96 1.24 16.58
CA THR A 127 31.20 0.36 15.43
C THR A 127 29.89 -0.24 14.91
N MET A 128 29.03 -0.74 15.80
CA MET A 128 27.71 -1.26 15.43
C MET A 128 26.83 -0.16 14.81
N LEU A 129 26.81 1.04 15.39
CA LEU A 129 26.04 2.16 14.87
C LEU A 129 26.53 2.63 13.49
N ARG A 130 27.85 2.60 13.26
CA ARG A 130 28.46 2.93 11.97
C ARG A 130 28.04 1.96 10.87
N ALA A 131 27.99 0.66 11.18
CA ALA A 131 27.52 -0.37 10.25
C ALA A 131 26.03 -0.21 9.92
N LEU A 132 25.20 0.12 10.92
CA LEU A 132 23.78 0.39 10.70
C LEU A 132 23.56 1.67 9.85
N LEU A 133 24.29 2.75 10.14
CA LEU A 133 24.21 3.99 9.37
C LEU A 133 24.69 3.82 7.92
N SER A 134 25.71 2.99 7.68
CA SER A 134 26.21 2.72 6.33
C SER A 134 25.21 1.87 5.53
N TRP A 135 24.64 0.82 6.13
CA TRP A 135 23.58 0.02 5.53
C TRP A 135 22.34 0.87 5.20
N MET A 136 21.86 1.68 6.16
CA MET A 136 20.70 2.55 5.95
C MET A 136 20.94 3.57 4.83
N SER A 137 22.14 4.16 4.77
CA SER A 137 22.52 5.10 3.71
C SER A 137 22.66 4.44 2.33
N LEU A 138 22.96 3.14 2.27
CA LEU A 138 22.96 2.37 1.03
C LEU A 138 21.54 2.07 0.56
N GLN A 139 20.65 1.63 1.47
CA GLN A 139 19.25 1.35 1.16
C GLN A 139 18.49 2.60 0.67
N ILE A 140 18.73 3.76 1.28
CA ILE A 140 18.14 5.03 0.83
C ILE A 140 18.60 5.42 -0.58
N ARG A 141 19.83 5.05 -0.97
CA ARG A 141 20.33 5.30 -2.34
C ARG A 141 19.72 4.33 -3.36
N GLN A 142 19.53 3.07 -2.99
CA GLN A 142 18.95 2.05 -3.88
C GLN A 142 17.47 2.32 -4.19
N ASN A 143 16.69 2.79 -3.20
CA ASN A 143 15.27 3.13 -3.39
C ASN A 143 15.01 4.51 -4.02
N ARG A 144 16.04 5.22 -4.50
CA ARG A 144 15.89 6.50 -5.24
C ARG A 144 15.83 6.34 -6.76
N HIS A 145 15.98 5.11 -7.28
CA HIS A 145 15.89 4.76 -8.69
C HIS A 145 14.64 3.92 -8.95
#